data_AF-A0A841Y3J3-F1
#
_entry.id   AF-A0A841Y3J3-F1
#
_cell.length_a   1.000
_cell.length_b   1.000
_cell.length_c   1.000
_cell.angle_alpha   90.00
_cell.angle_beta   90.00
_cell.angle_gamma   90.00
#
_symmetry.space_group_name_H-M   'P 1'
#
loop_
_entity.id
_entity.type
_entity.pdbx_description
1 polymer ?
#
loop_
_entity_poly.entity_id
_entity_poly.type
_entity_poly.pdbx_seq_one_letter_code
_entity_poly.pdbx_strand_id
1 'polypeptide(L)'
;MELLKALDKIEEALIESHSIDIQLNKIQLNLIYPDNGEKATLIFRKVSTFYFVNGYEDSRYATSNYEHGEKRELLSIVYGNLKNQSLLIKTKDRFYNGFDATFNFTLEFMEGLLLIEADEIEINDCKFENLI
;
A
#
# COMPACT_ATOMS: atom_id res chain seq x y z
N MET A 1 -9.98 15.63 2.70
CA MET A 1 -8.96 16.68 2.89
C MET A 1 -8.04 16.36 4.08
N GLU A 2 -8.54 15.78 5.17
CA GLU A 2 -7.71 15.36 6.31
C GLU A 2 -6.86 14.11 6.04
N LEU A 3 -7.43 13.09 5.36
CA LEU A 3 -6.66 11.90 4.94
C LEU A 3 -5.45 12.28 4.09
N LEU A 4 -5.64 13.08 3.03
CA LEU A 4 -4.55 13.54 2.17
C LEU A 4 -3.44 14.23 2.97
N LYS A 5 -3.80 15.16 3.86
CA LYS A 5 -2.84 15.82 4.75
C LYS A 5 -2.12 14.86 5.72
N ALA A 6 -2.74 13.75 6.08
CA ALA A 6 -2.12 12.74 6.93
C ALA A 6 -1.15 11.86 6.12
N LEU A 7 -1.50 11.53 4.86
CA LEU A 7 -0.64 10.79 3.94
C LEU A 7 0.56 11.63 3.47
N ASP A 8 0.35 12.93 3.20
CA ASP A 8 1.41 13.88 2.80
C ASP A 8 2.50 14.04 3.86
N LYS A 9 2.26 13.60 5.10
CA LYS A 9 3.26 13.59 6.19
C LYS A 9 4.09 12.29 6.22
N ILE A 10 3.74 11.33 5.39
CA ILE A 10 4.41 10.04 5.30
C ILE A 10 5.20 10.03 4.01
N GLU A 11 6.44 10.46 4.12
CA GLU A 11 7.42 10.51 3.05
C GLU A 11 8.74 9.95 3.58
N GLU A 12 9.53 9.33 2.70
CA GLU A 12 10.92 8.90 2.95
C GLU A 12 11.08 8.05 4.24
N ALA A 13 10.10 7.16 4.50
CA ALA A 13 10.05 6.35 5.70
C ALA A 13 10.50 4.91 5.44
N LEU A 14 11.22 4.29 6.37
CA LEU A 14 11.68 2.91 6.25
C LEU A 14 10.66 1.94 6.85
N ILE A 15 10.34 0.85 6.14
CA ILE A 15 9.52 -0.24 6.70
C ILE A 15 10.34 -0.98 7.77
N GLU A 16 9.98 -0.81 9.04
CA GLU A 16 10.57 -1.55 10.16
C GLU A 16 10.00 -2.95 10.27
N SER A 17 8.69 -3.10 10.07
CA SER A 17 8.01 -4.39 10.03
C SER A 17 6.68 -4.29 9.29
N HIS A 18 6.15 -5.43 8.85
CA HIS A 18 4.86 -5.51 8.20
C HIS A 18 4.13 -6.80 8.56
N SER A 19 2.82 -6.82 8.39
CA SER A 19 2.01 -8.04 8.52
C SER A 19 0.81 -8.00 7.60
N ILE A 20 0.39 -9.18 7.14
CA ILE A 20 -0.86 -9.39 6.43
C ILE A 20 -1.69 -10.35 7.26
N ASP A 21 -2.86 -9.90 7.69
CA ASP A 21 -3.84 -10.70 8.39
C ASP A 21 -4.94 -11.10 7.41
N ILE A 22 -4.92 -12.38 7.02
CA ILE A 22 -5.87 -12.96 6.06
C ILE A 22 -7.25 -13.16 6.70
N GLN A 23 -7.34 -13.32 8.02
CA GLN A 23 -8.63 -13.52 8.69
C GLN A 23 -9.41 -12.20 8.79
N LEU A 24 -8.69 -11.09 8.96
CA LEU A 24 -9.27 -9.76 9.13
C LEU A 24 -9.17 -8.87 7.88
N ASN A 25 -8.63 -9.38 6.78
CA ASN A 25 -8.38 -8.61 5.56
C ASN A 25 -7.62 -7.30 5.88
N LYS A 26 -6.49 -7.44 6.58
CA LYS A 26 -5.71 -6.32 7.11
C LYS A 26 -4.28 -6.35 6.56
N ILE A 27 -3.78 -5.19 6.19
CA ILE A 27 -2.34 -4.98 5.92
C ILE A 27 -1.84 -3.93 6.89
N GLN A 28 -0.78 -4.23 7.62
CA GLN A 28 -0.15 -3.27 8.53
C GLN A 28 1.32 -3.06 8.17
N LEU A 29 1.73 -1.81 8.15
CA LEU A 29 3.12 -1.37 8.01
C LEU A 29 3.50 -0.55 9.24
N ASN A 30 4.59 -0.93 9.88
CA ASN A 30 5.24 -0.12 10.91
C ASN A 30 6.46 0.54 10.28
N LEU A 31 6.48 1.86 10.31
CA LEU A 31 7.48 2.71 9.67
C LEU A 31 8.38 3.35 10.72
N ILE A 32 9.62 3.66 10.31
CA ILE A 32 10.55 4.47 11.08
C ILE A 32 11.17 5.53 10.18
N TYR A 33 11.18 6.78 10.63
CA TYR A 33 11.83 7.89 9.93
C TYR A 33 13.33 7.87 10.23
N PRO A 34 14.21 7.82 9.22
CA PRO A 34 15.65 7.67 9.42
C PRO A 34 16.29 8.87 10.14
N ASP A 35 15.75 10.08 9.93
CA ASP A 35 16.35 11.33 10.43
C ASP A 35 16.19 11.54 11.94
N ASN A 36 15.06 11.12 12.50
CA ASN A 36 14.70 11.39 13.90
C ASN A 36 14.31 10.14 14.70
N GLY A 37 14.18 8.97 14.05
CA GLY A 37 13.77 7.72 14.67
C GLY A 37 12.31 7.68 15.11
N GLU A 38 11.51 8.67 14.73
CA GLU A 38 10.06 8.66 14.96
C GLU A 38 9.42 7.47 14.24
N LYS A 39 8.33 6.97 14.80
CA LYS A 39 7.62 5.81 14.27
C LYS A 39 6.24 6.22 13.78
N ALA A 40 5.81 5.57 12.71
CA ALA A 40 4.43 5.66 12.24
C ALA A 40 3.84 4.26 12.03
N THR A 41 2.55 4.11 12.28
CA THR A 41 1.81 2.89 11.99
C THR A 41 0.74 3.18 10.96
N LEU A 42 0.73 2.37 9.91
CA LEU A 42 -0.26 2.36 8.84
C LEU A 42 -1.01 1.05 8.87
N ILE A 43 -2.33 1.10 8.95
CA ILE A 43 -3.17 -0.10 8.93
C ILE A 43 -4.27 0.08 7.89
N PHE A 44 -4.18 -0.68 6.80
CA PHE A 44 -5.26 -0.84 5.84
C PHE A 44 -6.19 -1.94 6.36
N ARG A 45 -7.49 -1.66 6.42
CA ARG A 45 -8.53 -2.60 6.88
C ARG A 45 -9.58 -2.80 5.80
N LYS A 46 -10.30 -3.92 5.87
CA LYS A 46 -11.26 -4.34 4.84
C LYS A 46 -10.60 -4.32 3.45
N VAL A 47 -9.39 -4.85 3.37
CA VAL A 47 -8.64 -4.94 2.12
C VAL A 47 -9.27 -6.00 1.23
N SER A 48 -9.76 -5.61 0.06
CA SER A 48 -10.33 -6.54 -0.94
C SER A 48 -9.29 -7.06 -1.92
N THR A 49 -8.28 -6.24 -2.25
CA THR A 49 -7.17 -6.65 -3.09
C THR A 49 -5.89 -5.87 -2.78
N PHE A 50 -4.75 -6.48 -3.07
CA PHE A 50 -3.48 -5.79 -3.14
C PHE A 50 -2.62 -6.41 -4.24
N TYR A 51 -1.81 -5.60 -4.91
CA TYR A 51 -1.02 -6.03 -6.07
C TYR A 51 0.34 -5.33 -6.09
N PHE A 52 1.41 -6.12 -6.16
CA PHE A 52 2.76 -5.60 -6.34
C PHE A 52 3.07 -5.36 -7.82
N VAL A 53 3.54 -4.16 -8.12
CA VAL A 53 4.10 -3.79 -9.42
C VAL A 53 5.61 -3.66 -9.24
N ASN A 54 6.35 -4.74 -9.50
CA ASN A 54 7.81 -4.74 -9.44
C ASN A 54 8.41 -4.74 -10.85
N GLY A 55 9.65 -4.26 -10.97
CA GLY A 55 10.49 -4.47 -12.16
C GLY A 55 10.38 -3.39 -13.21
N TYR A 56 10.95 -2.21 -12.94
CA TYR A 56 11.34 -1.26 -13.99
C TYR A 56 12.40 -1.84 -14.95
N GLU A 57 13.03 -2.98 -14.61
CA GLU A 57 13.96 -3.72 -15.47
C GLU A 57 13.53 -5.21 -15.60
N ASP A 58 13.25 -5.62 -16.83
CA ASP A 58 13.12 -6.97 -17.43
C ASP A 58 12.32 -8.11 -16.74
N SER A 59 11.96 -8.06 -15.45
CA SER A 59 11.21 -9.13 -14.76
C SER A 59 10.36 -8.63 -13.58
N ARG A 60 9.07 -8.98 -13.58
CA ARG A 60 8.11 -8.69 -12.49
C ARG A 60 8.40 -9.43 -11.17
N TYR A 61 9.30 -10.41 -11.21
CA TYR A 61 9.71 -11.20 -10.04
C TYR A 61 11.10 -10.80 -9.53
N ALA A 62 11.75 -9.80 -10.15
CA ALA A 62 13.01 -9.28 -9.66
C ALA A 62 12.77 -8.48 -8.38
N THR A 63 12.83 -9.18 -7.25
CA THR A 63 13.07 -8.54 -5.96
C THR A 63 14.57 -8.63 -5.71
N SER A 64 15.25 -7.50 -5.60
CA SER A 64 16.58 -7.46 -4.99
C SER A 64 16.46 -8.12 -3.61
N ASN A 65 17.33 -9.08 -3.32
CA ASN A 65 17.50 -9.49 -1.93
C ASN A 65 18.14 -8.28 -1.25
N TYR A 66 17.35 -7.48 -0.54
CA TYR A 66 17.87 -6.45 0.36
C TYR A 66 18.99 -7.08 1.21
N GLU A 67 20.15 -6.44 1.27
CA GLU A 67 21.25 -6.94 2.09
C GLU A 67 20.78 -7.02 3.56
N HIS A 68 21.41 -7.90 4.35
CA HIS A 68 20.98 -8.15 5.72
C HIS A 68 21.03 -6.85 6.56
N GLY A 69 19.86 -6.27 6.82
CA GLY A 69 19.71 -5.00 7.57
C GLY A 69 19.18 -3.83 6.73
N GLU A 70 19.12 -3.96 5.41
CA GLU A 70 18.49 -2.98 4.53
C GLU A 70 16.96 -3.03 4.69
N LYS A 71 16.35 -1.86 4.90
CA LYS A 71 14.90 -1.69 4.99
C LYS A 71 14.40 -1.08 3.70
N ARG A 72 13.26 -1.58 3.22
CA ARG A 72 12.58 -0.99 2.07
C ARG A 72 12.06 0.41 2.43
N GLU A 73 12.38 1.37 1.59
CA GLU A 73 11.97 2.77 1.74
C GLU A 73 10.64 3.02 1.04
N LEU A 74 9.67 3.52 1.80
CA LEU A 74 8.39 4.04 1.35
C LEU A 74 8.57 5.53 1.05
N LEU A 75 8.47 5.88 -0.23
CA LEU A 75 8.68 7.24 -0.73
C LEU A 75 7.45 8.10 -0.53
N SER A 76 6.27 7.56 -0.88
CA SER A 76 5.02 8.29 -0.81
C SER A 76 3.81 7.35 -0.72
N ILE A 77 2.66 7.91 -0.33
CA ILE A 77 1.36 7.23 -0.41
C ILE A 77 0.36 8.13 -1.12
N VAL A 78 -0.11 7.67 -2.27
CA VAL A 78 -1.12 8.39 -3.06
C VAL A 78 -2.49 7.77 -2.79
N TYR A 79 -3.44 8.59 -2.37
CA TYR A 79 -4.87 8.24 -2.31
C TYR A 79 -5.62 8.93 -3.44
N GLY A 80 -6.29 8.15 -4.27
CA GLY A 80 -6.94 8.65 -5.49
C GLY A 80 -8.30 7.99 -5.75
N ASN A 81 -9.24 8.78 -6.27
CA ASN A 81 -10.56 8.28 -6.62
C ASN A 81 -10.48 7.33 -7.83
N LEU A 82 -11.12 6.16 -7.68
CA LEU A 82 -11.14 5.00 -8.59
C LEU A 82 -11.45 5.35 -10.06
N LYS A 83 -12.13 6.47 -10.31
CA LYS A 83 -12.57 6.90 -11.66
C LYS A 83 -11.44 7.21 -12.64
N ASN A 84 -10.24 7.55 -12.16
CA ASN A 84 -9.10 7.93 -13.01
C ASN A 84 -7.91 6.96 -12.91
N GLN A 85 -8.04 5.84 -12.20
CA GLN A 85 -6.99 4.83 -12.19
C GLN A 85 -7.07 3.95 -13.43
N SER A 86 -5.95 3.83 -14.16
CA SER A 86 -5.87 3.13 -15.44
C SER A 86 -5.67 1.62 -15.30
N LEU A 87 -5.28 1.13 -14.12
CA LEU A 87 -5.04 -0.31 -13.88
C LEU A 87 -6.32 -0.96 -13.34
N LEU A 88 -6.91 -1.83 -14.15
CA LEU A 88 -8.04 -2.67 -13.80
C LEU A 88 -7.63 -4.13 -13.99
N ILE A 89 -7.67 -4.91 -12.92
CA ILE A 89 -7.41 -6.36 -13.00
C ILE A 89 -8.75 -7.08 -13.13
N LYS A 90 -9.01 -7.62 -14.31
CA LYS A 90 -10.25 -8.35 -14.62
C LYS A 90 -10.09 -9.84 -14.46
N THR A 91 -11.13 -10.46 -13.93
CA THR A 91 -11.22 -11.93 -13.94
C THR A 91 -11.54 -12.42 -15.35
N LYS A 92 -10.97 -13.57 -15.74
CA LYS A 92 -11.22 -14.15 -17.07
C LYS A 92 -12.50 -15.00 -17.12
N ASP A 93 -12.95 -15.50 -15.97
CA ASP A 93 -14.10 -16.39 -15.87
C ASP A 93 -15.33 -15.61 -15.42
N ARG A 94 -16.46 -15.85 -16.09
CA ARG A 94 -17.75 -15.23 -15.78
C ARG A 94 -18.27 -15.61 -14.39
N PHE A 95 -17.83 -16.75 -13.85
CA PHE A 95 -18.15 -17.13 -12.47
C PHE A 95 -17.61 -16.11 -11.46
N TYR A 96 -16.50 -15.44 -11.77
CA TYR A 96 -15.89 -14.40 -10.95
C TYR A 96 -16.25 -12.99 -11.42
N ASN A 97 -17.39 -12.82 -12.10
CA ASN A 97 -17.93 -11.49 -12.38
C ASN A 97 -18.21 -10.78 -11.05
N GLY A 98 -17.57 -9.62 -10.83
CA GLY A 98 -17.67 -8.85 -9.58
C GLY A 98 -16.43 -8.91 -8.70
N PHE A 99 -15.42 -9.72 -9.07
CA PHE A 99 -14.08 -9.73 -8.44
C PHE A 99 -13.07 -8.90 -9.24
N ASP A 100 -13.56 -7.94 -10.02
CA ASP A 100 -12.69 -6.97 -10.69
C ASP A 100 -12.04 -6.11 -9.61
N ALA A 101 -10.72 -6.01 -9.66
CA ALA A 101 -9.93 -5.29 -8.68
C ALA A 101 -9.68 -3.87 -9.17
N THR A 102 -10.12 -2.90 -8.37
CA THR A 102 -9.72 -1.49 -8.47
C THR A 102 -8.82 -1.13 -7.30
N PHE A 103 -8.10 -0.01 -7.34
CA PHE A 103 -7.21 0.37 -6.24
C PHE A 103 -7.50 1.82 -5.86
N ASN A 104 -7.46 2.16 -4.57
CA ASN A 104 -7.63 3.53 -4.11
C ASN A 104 -6.36 4.07 -3.43
N PHE A 105 -5.42 3.19 -3.09
CA PHE A 105 -4.10 3.54 -2.58
C PHE A 105 -2.97 3.01 -3.46
N THR A 106 -1.96 3.85 -3.67
CA THR A 106 -0.68 3.49 -4.28
C THR A 106 0.43 3.85 -3.29
N LEU A 107 1.21 2.84 -2.88
CA LEU A 107 2.41 3.02 -2.08
C LEU A 107 3.61 2.93 -3.01
N GLU A 108 4.44 3.96 -2.99
CA GLU A 108 5.61 4.07 -3.87
C GLU A 108 6.87 3.67 -3.12
N PHE A 109 7.65 2.77 -3.70
CA PHE A 109 8.98 2.36 -3.21
C PHE A 109 10.02 2.59 -4.31
N MET A 110 11.29 2.62 -3.95
CA MET A 110 12.39 2.78 -4.92
C MET A 110 12.32 1.78 -6.09
N GLU A 111 12.04 0.49 -5.84
CA GLU A 111 12.03 -0.54 -6.90
C GLU A 111 10.63 -0.94 -7.40
N GLY A 112 9.56 -0.25 -6.98
CA GLY A 112 8.21 -0.60 -7.45
C GLY A 112 7.08 0.00 -6.64
N LEU A 113 5.86 -0.51 -6.90
CA LEU A 113 4.63 -0.02 -6.29
C LEU A 113 3.89 -1.15 -5.57
N LEU A 114 3.16 -0.81 -4.51
CA LEU A 114 2.09 -1.64 -3.95
C LEU A 114 0.77 -0.92 -4.12
N LEU A 115 -0.13 -1.54 -4.88
CA LEU A 115 -1.49 -1.05 -5.09
C LEU A 115 -2.42 -1.75 -4.11
N ILE A 116 -3.29 -1.00 -3.43
CA ILE A 116 -4.20 -1.53 -2.40
C ILE A 116 -5.61 -1.00 -2.66
N GLU A 117 -6.58 -1.90 -2.53
CA GLU A 117 -8.00 -1.56 -2.39
C GLU A 117 -8.42 -1.78 -0.94
N ALA A 118 -8.81 -0.72 -0.26
CA ALA A 118 -9.22 -0.78 1.13
C ALA A 118 -10.33 0.24 1.43
N ASP A 119 -11.35 -0.17 2.18
CA ASP A 119 -12.43 0.72 2.62
C ASP A 119 -12.00 1.59 3.83
N GLU A 120 -10.93 1.20 4.52
CA GLU A 120 -10.48 1.85 5.75
C GLU A 120 -8.95 1.94 5.81
N ILE A 121 -8.45 3.05 6.36
CA ILE A 121 -7.05 3.22 6.74
C ILE A 121 -6.94 3.86 8.12
N GLU A 122 -5.97 3.43 8.89
CA GLU A 122 -5.62 3.98 10.20
C GLU A 122 -4.16 4.45 10.16
N ILE A 123 -3.91 5.70 10.58
CA ILE A 123 -2.60 6.33 10.60
C ILE A 123 -2.34 6.85 12.01
N ASN A 124 -1.40 6.24 12.75
CA ASN A 124 -1.10 6.61 14.14
C ASN A 124 -2.38 6.75 14.99
N ASP A 125 -3.21 5.71 15.00
CA ASP A 125 -4.52 5.64 15.68
C ASP A 125 -5.61 6.58 15.13
N CYS A 126 -5.32 7.43 14.12
CA CYS A 126 -6.32 8.21 13.41
C CYS A 126 -7.00 7.37 12.33
N LYS A 127 -8.29 7.09 12.48
CA LYS A 127 -9.05 6.24 11.56
C LYS A 127 -9.77 7.05 10.47
N PHE A 128 -9.74 6.53 9.25
CA PHE A 128 -10.49 7.01 8.09
C PHE A 128 -11.28 5.84 7.49
N GLU A 129 -12.57 6.05 7.20
CA GLU A 129 -13.53 5.00 6.81
C GLU A 129 -14.39 5.44 5.61
N ASN A 130 -15.03 4.48 4.94
CA ASN A 130 -15.88 4.68 3.76
C ASN A 130 -15.10 5.28 2.57
N LEU A 131 -13.98 4.64 2.22
CA LEU A 131 -12.99 5.17 1.26
C LEU A 131 -13.16 4.66 -0.18
N ILE A 132 -14.20 3.86 -0.43
CA ILE A 132 -14.59 3.28 -1.73
C ILE A 132 -15.97 3.82 -2.14
#